data_AF-A0A0C2CYD7-F1
#
_entry.id   AF-A0A0C2CYD7-F1
#
_cell.length_a   1.000
_cell.length_b   1.000
_cell.length_c   1.000
_cell.angle_alpha   90.00
_cell.angle_beta   90.00
_cell.angle_gamma   90.00
#
_symmetry.space_group_name_H-M   'P 1'
#
loop_
_entity.id
_entity.type
_entity.pdbx_description
1 polymer ?
#
loop_
_entity_poly.entity_id
_entity_poly.type
_entity_poly.pdbx_seq_one_letter_code
_entity_poly.pdbx_strand_id
1 'polypeptide(L)'
;MQAVVVTTSSNESIVADNIVHAALAHGFTIFILVAALGHISGGHFNPAVTWAVAASGKMSIYHVPFYWFSQLLGGFCGALYSALIMTQKQLDSSHAGATLLNPENKWWEGMMSEAVVTYFLCHTILLTAADTNTNVLAPLAIGLTLSIDILSTGAITGASMNPARSLGPNVVGQIFLDSNSIPAHFWSYHYIYWAGPFMGASVAVVIYRLFEARQDRLLR
;
A
#
# COMPACT_ATOMS: atom_id res chain seq x y z
N MET A 1 5.32 3.80 -8.05
CA MET A 1 6.45 4.36 -8.81
C MET A 1 7.70 4.20 -7.96
N GLN A 2 8.44 3.10 -8.11
CA GLN A 2 9.81 3.05 -7.58
C GLN A 2 10.67 3.80 -8.61
N ALA A 3 11.12 5.00 -8.24
CA ALA A 3 11.98 5.81 -9.10
C ALA A 3 13.41 5.30 -8.93
N VAL A 4 14.02 4.87 -10.04
CA VAL A 4 15.44 4.56 -10.12
C VAL A 4 16.20 5.88 -10.03
N VAL A 5 16.79 6.17 -8.86
CA VAL A 5 17.71 7.29 -8.71
C VAL A 5 19.07 6.85 -9.26
N VAL A 6 19.52 7.50 -10.34
CA VAL A 6 20.91 7.36 -10.80
C VAL A 6 21.77 8.26 -9.92
N THR A 7 22.35 7.69 -8.85
CA THR A 7 23.40 8.36 -8.06
C THR A 7 24.65 7.49 -7.97
N THR A 8 25.77 8.08 -8.37
CA THR A 8 27.10 7.52 -8.30
C THR A 8 27.62 7.55 -6.85
N SER A 9 27.46 6.48 -6.07
CA SER A 9 28.34 6.12 -4.93
C SER A 9 27.88 4.85 -4.21
N SER A 10 28.86 4.01 -3.83
CA SER A 10 28.83 2.85 -2.89
C SER A 10 27.53 2.03 -2.76
N ASN A 11 27.58 0.73 -3.09
CA ASN A 11 26.45 -0.19 -3.14
C ASN A 11 25.54 -0.27 -1.89
N GLU A 12 26.00 0.12 -0.69
CA GLU A 12 25.17 0.11 0.53
C GLU A 12 24.30 1.37 0.70
N SER A 13 24.76 2.54 0.22
CA SER A 13 23.97 3.78 0.28
C SER A 13 22.79 3.79 -0.70
N ILE A 14 22.86 2.99 -1.75
CA ILE A 14 21.84 2.93 -2.83
C ILE A 14 20.52 2.29 -2.33
N VAL A 15 20.59 1.28 -1.46
CA VAL A 15 19.39 0.60 -0.95
C VAL A 15 18.62 1.49 0.03
N ALA A 16 19.34 2.17 0.93
CA ALA A 16 18.75 3.12 1.87
C ALA A 16 18.15 4.34 1.16
N ASP A 17 18.84 4.89 0.16
CA ASP A 17 18.33 5.98 -0.67
C ASP A 17 17.02 5.57 -1.37
N ASN A 18 16.95 4.37 -1.95
CA ASN A 18 15.75 3.93 -2.66
C ASN A 18 14.52 3.77 -1.75
N ILE A 19 14.70 3.34 -0.50
CA ILE A 19 13.57 3.17 0.45
C ILE A 19 13.05 4.54 0.91
N VAL A 20 13.91 5.50 1.22
CA VAL A 20 13.48 6.85 1.63
C VAL A 20 12.73 7.54 0.49
N HIS A 21 13.24 7.47 -0.73
CA HIS A 21 12.55 8.00 -1.91
C HIS A 21 11.18 7.34 -2.10
N ALA A 22 11.10 6.00 -2.01
CA ALA A 22 9.84 5.27 -2.13
C ALA A 22 8.85 5.66 -1.02
N ALA A 23 9.30 5.76 0.23
CA ALA A 23 8.47 6.12 1.37
C ALA A 23 7.83 7.50 1.20
N LEU A 24 8.65 8.52 0.91
CA LEU A 24 8.17 9.89 0.73
C LEU A 24 7.26 10.01 -0.50
N ALA A 25 7.63 9.38 -1.63
CA ALA A 25 6.84 9.42 -2.85
C ALA A 25 5.44 8.80 -2.65
N HIS A 26 5.34 7.62 -2.04
CA HIS A 26 4.05 6.98 -1.81
C HIS A 26 3.25 7.71 -0.73
N GLY A 27 3.90 8.09 0.36
CA GLY A 27 3.25 8.80 1.46
C GLY A 27 2.65 10.14 1.04
N PHE A 28 3.41 10.96 0.33
CA PHE A 28 2.90 12.23 -0.19
C PHE A 28 1.87 12.04 -1.30
N THR A 29 1.99 11.00 -2.13
CA THR A 29 0.95 10.67 -3.11
C THR A 29 -0.37 10.38 -2.41
N ILE A 30 -0.38 9.53 -1.37
CA ILE A 30 -1.61 9.23 -0.62
C ILE A 30 -2.11 10.45 0.15
N PHE A 31 -1.24 11.24 0.77
CA PHE A 31 -1.63 12.51 1.39
C PHE A 31 -2.39 13.41 0.40
N ILE A 32 -1.83 13.65 -0.78
CA ILE A 32 -2.44 14.51 -1.80
C ILE A 32 -3.75 13.91 -2.31
N LEU A 33 -3.78 12.61 -2.63
CA LEU A 33 -4.96 11.94 -3.16
C LEU A 33 -6.11 11.94 -2.14
N VAL A 34 -5.83 11.67 -0.86
CA VAL A 34 -6.86 11.68 0.19
C VAL A 34 -7.32 13.12 0.47
N ALA A 35 -6.41 14.10 0.48
CA ALA A 35 -6.79 15.50 0.64
C ALA A 35 -7.69 15.99 -0.50
N ALA A 36 -7.39 15.59 -1.73
CA ALA A 36 -8.13 16.01 -2.92
C ALA A 36 -9.45 15.25 -3.12
N LEU A 37 -9.46 13.94 -2.90
CA LEU A 37 -10.57 13.05 -3.31
C LEU A 37 -11.30 12.40 -2.13
N GLY A 38 -10.80 12.54 -0.91
CA GLY A 38 -11.36 11.91 0.30
C GLY A 38 -12.81 12.31 0.56
N HIS A 39 -13.19 13.55 0.26
CA HIS A 39 -14.57 14.04 0.45
C HIS A 39 -15.57 13.48 -0.59
N ILE A 40 -15.10 12.83 -1.66
CA ILE A 40 -15.95 12.25 -2.71
C ILE A 40 -16.23 10.77 -2.41
N SER A 41 -15.19 9.97 -2.19
CA SER A 41 -15.27 8.51 -2.06
C SER A 41 -14.64 7.96 -0.77
N GLY A 42 -14.29 8.81 0.18
CA GLY A 42 -13.47 8.41 1.33
C GLY A 42 -11.99 8.18 0.99
N GLY A 43 -11.60 8.23 -0.29
CA GLY A 43 -10.19 8.15 -0.70
C GLY A 43 -9.52 6.83 -0.32
N HIS A 44 -10.21 5.70 -0.44
CA HIS A 44 -9.69 4.42 0.07
C HIS A 44 -8.45 3.93 -0.69
N PHE A 45 -8.45 4.02 -2.03
CA PHE A 45 -7.37 3.60 -2.96
C PHE A 45 -6.75 2.20 -2.72
N ASN A 46 -7.37 1.38 -1.87
CA ASN A 46 -6.80 0.15 -1.33
C ASN A 46 -7.95 -0.81 -0.95
N PRO A 47 -7.94 -2.05 -1.48
CA PRO A 47 -8.93 -3.06 -1.12
C PRO A 47 -8.99 -3.40 0.37
N ALA A 48 -7.85 -3.45 1.06
CA ALA A 48 -7.78 -3.72 2.50
C ALA A 48 -8.37 -2.56 3.34
N VAL A 49 -8.12 -1.31 2.93
CA VAL A 49 -8.73 -0.13 3.57
C VAL A 49 -10.24 -0.12 3.34
N THR A 50 -10.68 -0.40 2.11
CA THR A 50 -12.11 -0.50 1.77
C THR A 50 -12.81 -1.53 2.66
N TRP A 51 -12.17 -2.68 2.87
CA TRP A 51 -12.65 -3.69 3.80
C TRP A 51 -12.72 -3.17 5.23
N ALA A 52 -11.65 -2.53 5.73
CA ALA A 52 -11.62 -2.00 7.10
C ALA A 52 -12.76 -1.00 7.35
N VAL A 53 -12.98 -0.06 6.43
CA VAL A 53 -14.05 0.94 6.53
C VAL A 53 -15.44 0.29 6.47
N ALA A 54 -15.65 -0.70 5.61
CA ALA A 54 -16.94 -1.39 5.55
C ALA A 54 -17.19 -2.27 6.78
N ALA A 55 -16.21 -3.07 7.19
CA ALA A 55 -16.33 -4.00 8.32
C ALA A 55 -16.42 -3.29 9.69
N SER A 56 -15.88 -2.07 9.80
CA SER A 56 -16.10 -1.20 10.97
C SER A 56 -17.49 -0.54 11.02
N GLY A 57 -18.30 -0.72 9.98
CA GLY A 57 -19.66 -0.16 9.88
C GLY A 57 -19.70 1.29 9.40
N LYS A 58 -18.61 1.80 8.82
CA LYS A 58 -18.51 3.18 8.31
C LYS A 58 -18.94 3.32 6.85
N MET A 59 -19.07 2.21 6.14
CA MET A 59 -19.59 2.15 4.77
C MET A 59 -20.41 0.87 4.59
N SER A 60 -21.49 0.94 3.80
CA SER A 60 -22.24 -0.26 3.43
C SER A 60 -21.37 -1.25 2.64
N ILE A 61 -21.41 -2.52 3.04
CA ILE A 61 -20.63 -3.62 2.45
C ILE A 61 -20.92 -3.81 0.95
N TYR A 62 -22.10 -3.40 0.47
CA TYR A 62 -22.48 -3.51 -0.95
C TYR A 62 -21.64 -2.62 -1.87
N HIS A 63 -20.96 -1.59 -1.34
CA HIS A 63 -20.06 -0.75 -2.14
C HIS A 63 -18.69 -1.41 -2.37
N VAL A 64 -18.29 -2.35 -1.51
CA VAL A 64 -16.96 -2.98 -1.55
C VAL A 64 -16.59 -3.53 -2.93
N PRO A 65 -17.41 -4.32 -3.65
CA PRO A 65 -17.02 -4.84 -4.96
C PRO A 65 -16.74 -3.74 -5.99
N PHE A 66 -17.47 -2.62 -5.97
CA PHE A 66 -17.25 -1.50 -6.89
C PHE A 66 -15.95 -0.74 -6.57
N TYR A 67 -15.66 -0.56 -5.28
CA TYR A 67 -14.38 -0.01 -4.82
C TYR A 67 -13.22 -0.91 -5.23
N TRP A 68 -13.30 -2.21 -4.98
CA TRP A 68 -12.24 -3.14 -5.34
C TRP A 68 -12.00 -3.18 -6.85
N PHE A 69 -13.06 -3.24 -7.66
CA PHE A 69 -12.92 -3.22 -9.11
C PHE A 69 -12.22 -1.96 -9.61
N SER A 70 -12.69 -0.78 -9.18
CA SER A 70 -12.08 0.50 -9.58
C SER A 70 -10.63 0.65 -9.10
N GLN A 71 -10.32 0.17 -7.89
CA GLN A 71 -8.97 0.21 -7.33
C GLN A 71 -8.00 -0.71 -8.09
N LEU A 72 -8.42 -1.93 -8.39
CA LEU A 72 -7.62 -2.89 -9.16
C LEU A 72 -7.37 -2.38 -10.58
N LEU A 73 -8.41 -1.83 -11.23
CA LEU A 73 -8.28 -1.20 -12.54
C LEU A 73 -7.34 0.01 -12.49
N GLY A 74 -7.48 0.88 -11.49
CA GLY A 74 -6.60 2.03 -11.29
C GLY A 74 -5.14 1.63 -11.05
N GLY A 75 -4.91 0.60 -10.24
CA GLY A 75 -3.57 0.04 -9.99
C GLY A 75 -2.93 -0.51 -11.27
N PHE A 76 -3.70 -1.24 -12.08
CA PHE A 76 -3.25 -1.70 -13.40
C PHE A 76 -2.96 -0.53 -14.35
N CYS A 77 -3.87 0.44 -14.48
CA CYS A 77 -3.67 1.60 -15.36
C CYS A 77 -2.45 2.45 -14.95
N GLY A 78 -2.23 2.65 -13.65
CA GLY A 78 -1.06 3.39 -13.14
C GLY A 78 0.26 2.67 -13.42
N ALA A 79 0.28 1.33 -13.27
CA ALA A 79 1.43 0.52 -13.63
C ALA A 79 1.68 0.54 -15.15
N LEU A 80 0.62 0.41 -15.96
CA LEU A 80 0.70 0.44 -17.42
C LEU A 80 1.22 1.79 -17.90
N TYR A 81 0.70 2.89 -17.36
CA TYR A 81 1.20 4.23 -17.66
C TYR A 81 2.70 4.34 -17.37
N SER A 82 3.17 3.83 -16.22
CA SER A 82 4.59 3.81 -15.87
C SER A 82 5.41 3.03 -16.90
N ALA A 83 4.93 1.85 -17.35
CA ALA A 83 5.60 1.05 -18.37
C ALA A 83 5.68 1.72 -19.75
N LEU A 84 4.69 2.56 -20.10
CA LEU A 84 4.68 3.27 -21.38
C LEU A 84 5.62 4.48 -21.43
N ILE A 85 5.93 5.09 -20.29
CA ILE A 85 6.79 6.28 -20.24
C ILE A 85 8.25 5.97 -19.86
N MET A 86 8.51 4.82 -19.26
CA MET A 86 9.84 4.39 -18.86
C MET A 86 10.57 3.70 -20.01
N THR A 87 11.89 3.87 -20.07
CA THR A 87 12.73 3.03 -20.92
C THR A 87 12.75 1.59 -20.39
N GLN A 88 13.00 0.60 -21.25
CA GLN A 88 13.05 -0.81 -20.84
C GLN A 88 14.01 -1.03 -19.66
N LYS A 89 15.20 -0.42 -19.70
CA LYS A 89 16.19 -0.50 -18.62
C LYS A 89 15.64 0.02 -17.28
N GLN A 90 14.86 1.10 -17.29
CA GLN A 90 14.24 1.66 -16.08
C GLN A 90 13.10 0.77 -15.58
N LEU A 91 12.33 0.18 -16.50
CA LEU A 91 11.25 -0.72 -16.16
C LEU A 91 11.78 -2.00 -15.51
N ASP A 92 12.81 -2.59 -16.10
CA ASP A 92 13.47 -3.80 -15.62
C ASP A 92 14.11 -3.59 -14.24
N SER A 93 14.86 -2.50 -14.06
CA SER A 93 15.51 -2.19 -12.78
C SER A 93 14.56 -1.88 -11.64
N SER A 94 13.33 -1.46 -11.94
CA SER A 94 12.27 -1.24 -10.94
C SER A 94 11.30 -2.43 -10.82
N HIS A 95 11.49 -3.51 -11.59
CA HIS A 95 10.56 -4.63 -11.71
C HIS A 95 9.11 -4.15 -11.99
N ALA A 96 8.94 -3.14 -12.84
CA ALA A 96 7.66 -2.46 -13.09
C ALA A 96 6.97 -1.87 -11.85
N GLY A 97 7.69 -1.70 -10.74
CA GLY A 97 7.15 -1.25 -9.45
C GLY A 97 6.50 -2.36 -8.60
N ALA A 98 6.71 -3.62 -8.98
CA ALA A 98 6.26 -4.79 -8.22
C ALA A 98 6.79 -4.78 -6.79
N THR A 99 5.93 -5.15 -5.84
CA THR A 99 6.35 -5.48 -4.47
C THR A 99 6.67 -6.96 -4.42
N LEU A 100 7.88 -7.27 -3.97
CA LEU A 100 8.41 -8.63 -3.92
C LEU A 100 8.95 -8.91 -2.52
N LEU A 101 8.74 -10.14 -2.06
CA LEU A 101 9.38 -10.63 -0.85
C LEU A 101 10.89 -10.70 -1.11
N ASN A 102 11.67 -10.13 -0.20
CA ASN A 102 13.12 -10.25 -0.24
C ASN A 102 13.51 -11.74 -0.24
N PRO A 103 14.38 -12.21 -1.16
CA PRO A 103 14.78 -13.61 -1.25
C PRO A 103 15.40 -14.19 0.03
N GLU A 104 15.96 -13.35 0.91
CA GLU A 104 16.52 -13.75 2.19
C GLU A 104 15.45 -13.99 3.27
N ASN A 105 14.23 -13.50 3.05
CA ASN A 105 13.13 -13.61 3.99
C ASN A 105 12.22 -14.80 3.71
N LYS A 106 11.69 -15.36 4.80
CA LYS A 106 10.68 -16.43 4.73
C LYS A 106 9.30 -15.84 4.45
N TRP A 107 8.43 -16.66 3.85
CA TRP A 107 7.06 -16.25 3.52
C TRP A 107 6.27 -15.71 4.72
N TRP A 108 6.50 -16.25 5.93
CA TRP A 108 5.78 -15.81 7.13
C TRP A 108 6.32 -14.48 7.67
N GLU A 109 7.60 -14.17 7.46
CA GLU A 109 8.19 -12.86 7.81
C GLU A 109 7.55 -11.77 6.96
N GLY A 110 7.39 -12.04 5.66
CA GLY A 110 6.65 -11.16 4.76
C GLY A 110 5.18 -11.01 5.12
N MET A 111 4.50 -12.13 5.45
CA MET A 111 3.10 -12.11 5.88
C MET A 111 2.88 -11.26 7.13
N MET A 112 3.71 -11.46 8.16
CA MET A 112 3.63 -10.70 9.40
C MET A 112 3.95 -9.23 9.18
N SER A 113 4.96 -8.95 8.35
CA SER A 113 5.33 -7.59 7.96
C SER A 113 4.15 -6.86 7.34
N GLU A 114 3.56 -7.39 6.25
CA GLU A 114 2.42 -6.77 5.58
C GLU A 114 1.19 -6.64 6.49
N ALA A 115 0.94 -7.61 7.37
CA ALA A 115 -0.16 -7.54 8.32
C ALA A 115 0.02 -6.40 9.34
N VAL A 116 1.21 -6.27 9.94
CA VAL A 116 1.47 -5.25 10.96
C VAL A 116 1.41 -3.84 10.37
N VAL A 117 2.03 -3.59 9.23
CA VAL A 117 1.97 -2.26 8.62
C VAL A 117 0.57 -1.92 8.10
N THR A 118 -0.18 -2.89 7.58
CA THR A 118 -1.57 -2.63 7.18
C THR A 118 -2.48 -2.38 8.37
N TYR A 119 -2.21 -2.99 9.53
CA TYR A 119 -2.88 -2.66 10.78
C TYR A 119 -2.70 -1.18 11.11
N PHE A 120 -1.47 -0.66 11.14
CA PHE A 120 -1.22 0.75 11.46
C PHE A 120 -1.90 1.69 10.46
N LEU A 121 -1.79 1.41 9.16
CA LEU A 121 -2.47 2.19 8.13
C LEU A 121 -3.99 2.23 8.33
N CYS A 122 -4.63 1.06 8.49
CA CYS A 122 -6.08 0.98 8.65
C CYS A 122 -6.55 1.58 9.98
N HIS A 123 -5.79 1.39 11.06
CA HIS A 123 -6.09 1.96 12.37
C HIS A 123 -6.05 3.49 12.33
N THR A 124 -5.00 4.08 11.74
CA THR A 124 -4.94 5.53 11.49
C THR A 124 -6.15 5.99 10.71
N ILE A 125 -6.49 5.34 9.59
CA ILE A 125 -7.66 5.73 8.77
C ILE A 125 -8.97 5.69 9.57
N LEU A 126 -9.20 4.63 10.35
CA LEU A 126 -10.41 4.50 11.15
C LEU A 126 -10.55 5.63 12.16
N LEU A 127 -9.48 5.94 12.91
CA LEU A 127 -9.52 6.93 13.98
C LEU A 127 -9.45 8.37 13.46
N THR A 128 -8.68 8.62 12.39
CA THR A 128 -8.44 9.98 11.90
C THR A 128 -9.37 10.41 10.79
N ALA A 129 -9.95 9.49 10.01
CA ALA A 129 -10.80 9.83 8.85
C ALA A 129 -12.22 9.27 8.95
N ALA A 130 -12.38 7.99 9.29
CA ALA A 130 -13.68 7.32 9.21
C ALA A 130 -14.58 7.53 10.45
N ASP A 131 -13.99 7.71 11.63
CA ASP A 131 -14.70 7.90 12.90
C ASP A 131 -14.60 9.34 13.42
N THR A 132 -14.55 10.31 12.51
CA THR A 132 -14.54 11.75 12.82
C THR A 132 -15.18 12.56 11.70
N ASN A 133 -15.64 13.77 12.01
CA ASN A 133 -16.30 14.67 11.05
C ASN A 133 -15.48 15.95 10.78
N THR A 134 -14.40 16.20 11.53
CA THR A 134 -13.73 17.52 11.55
C THR A 134 -12.21 17.44 11.47
N ASN A 135 -11.62 16.25 11.32
CA ASN A 135 -10.18 16.12 11.33
C ASN A 135 -9.55 16.49 9.98
N VAL A 136 -9.17 17.75 9.84
CA VAL A 136 -8.47 18.28 8.66
C VAL A 136 -7.08 17.67 8.46
N LEU A 137 -6.47 17.09 9.51
CA LEU A 137 -5.14 16.48 9.44
C LEU A 137 -5.18 15.00 9.03
N ALA A 138 -6.37 14.42 8.82
CA ALA A 138 -6.50 13.01 8.44
C ALA A 138 -5.66 12.63 7.21
N PRO A 139 -5.67 13.41 6.10
CA PRO A 139 -4.87 13.06 4.93
C PRO A 139 -3.37 13.03 5.24
N LEU A 140 -2.88 13.97 6.06
CA LEU A 140 -1.49 14.06 6.45
C LEU A 140 -1.08 12.87 7.33
N ALA A 141 -1.91 12.53 8.33
CA ALA A 141 -1.66 11.38 9.21
C ALA A 141 -1.59 10.06 8.42
N ILE A 142 -2.49 9.86 7.46
CA ILE A 142 -2.52 8.67 6.61
C ILE A 142 -1.25 8.58 5.74
N GLY A 143 -0.87 9.68 5.07
CA GLY A 143 0.34 9.72 4.24
C GLY A 143 1.64 9.52 5.03
N LEU A 144 1.74 10.10 6.23
CA LEU A 144 2.89 9.91 7.12
C LEU A 144 2.96 8.48 7.68
N THR A 145 1.81 7.89 8.04
CA THR A 145 1.75 6.47 8.46
C THR A 145 2.31 5.58 7.35
N LEU A 146 1.83 5.75 6.11
CA LEU A 146 2.33 4.99 4.97
C LEU A 146 3.83 5.19 4.74
N SER A 147 4.35 6.40 4.94
CA SER A 147 5.78 6.69 4.81
C SER A 147 6.59 5.90 5.84
N ILE A 148 6.15 5.92 7.11
CA ILE A 148 6.81 5.21 8.22
C ILE A 148 6.74 3.70 8.00
N ASP A 149 5.62 3.18 7.53
CA ASP A 149 5.45 1.76 7.23
C ASP A 149 6.43 1.28 6.15
N ILE A 150 6.63 2.09 5.09
CA ILE A 150 7.61 1.81 4.04
C ILE A 150 9.04 1.92 4.56
N LEU A 151 9.36 2.93 5.37
CA LEU A 151 10.68 3.04 6.00
C LEU A 151 10.98 1.84 6.92
N SER A 152 9.95 1.31 7.59
CA SER A 152 10.09 0.22 8.56
C SER A 152 10.24 -1.14 7.91
N THR A 153 9.46 -1.43 6.86
CA THR A 153 9.33 -2.78 6.30
C THR A 153 9.60 -2.89 4.80
N GLY A 154 9.96 -1.78 4.15
CA GLY A 154 10.24 -1.73 2.72
C GLY A 154 11.32 -2.72 2.26
N ALA A 155 12.32 -2.98 3.10
CA ALA A 155 13.39 -3.94 2.81
C ALA A 155 12.96 -5.42 2.86
N ILE A 156 11.81 -5.73 3.50
CA ILE A 156 11.31 -7.10 3.67
C ILE A 156 10.36 -7.46 2.53
N THR A 157 9.35 -6.62 2.28
CA THR A 157 8.26 -6.91 1.31
C THR A 157 8.02 -5.82 0.28
N GLY A 158 8.72 -4.68 0.40
CA GLY A 158 8.37 -3.45 -0.31
C GLY A 158 7.18 -2.69 0.31
N ALA A 159 6.67 -3.14 1.47
CA ALA A 159 5.61 -2.51 2.26
C ALA A 159 4.40 -2.10 1.41
N SER A 160 3.73 -3.07 0.80
CA SER A 160 2.64 -2.78 -0.13
C SER A 160 1.40 -2.26 0.58
N MET A 161 0.98 -2.96 1.64
CA MET A 161 -0.26 -2.75 2.41
C MET A 161 -1.56 -2.79 1.59
N ASN A 162 -1.48 -3.08 0.29
CA ASN A 162 -2.51 -2.75 -0.68
C ASN A 162 -2.51 -3.77 -1.83
N PRO A 163 -3.52 -4.65 -1.87
CA PRO A 163 -3.63 -5.65 -2.94
C PRO A 163 -3.64 -5.06 -4.35
N ALA A 164 -4.27 -3.90 -4.56
CA ALA A 164 -4.32 -3.27 -5.89
C ALA A 164 -2.96 -2.68 -6.32
N ARG A 165 -2.19 -2.13 -5.36
CA ARG A 165 -0.82 -1.63 -5.58
C ARG A 165 0.19 -2.75 -5.80
N SER A 166 -0.12 -3.98 -5.38
CA SER A 166 0.68 -5.17 -5.67
C SER A 166 0.30 -5.81 -7.01
N LEU A 167 -0.99 -6.03 -7.25
CA LEU A 167 -1.45 -6.78 -8.43
C LEU A 167 -1.14 -6.03 -9.74
N GLY A 168 -1.45 -4.73 -9.81
CA GLY A 168 -1.29 -3.95 -11.03
C GLY A 168 0.14 -4.01 -11.60
N PRO A 169 1.16 -3.62 -10.81
CA PRO A 169 2.57 -3.75 -11.19
C PRO A 169 3.02 -5.17 -11.54
N ASN A 170 2.55 -6.20 -10.82
CA ASN A 170 2.90 -7.58 -11.17
C ASN A 170 2.31 -8.01 -12.52
N VAL A 171 1.05 -7.67 -12.80
CA VAL A 171 0.42 -7.99 -14.10
C VAL A 171 1.16 -7.28 -15.23
N VAL A 172 1.45 -5.99 -15.08
CA VAL A 172 2.19 -5.22 -16.09
C VAL A 172 3.62 -5.73 -16.22
N GLY A 173 4.30 -6.04 -15.12
CA GLY A 173 5.63 -6.59 -15.14
C GLY A 173 5.71 -7.91 -15.91
N GLN A 174 4.72 -8.78 -15.74
CA GLN A 174 4.64 -10.04 -16.49
C GLN A 174 4.52 -9.85 -18.01
N ILE A 175 3.94 -8.74 -18.46
CA ILE A 175 3.68 -8.45 -19.88
C ILE A 175 4.85 -7.68 -20.52
N PHE A 176 5.46 -6.76 -19.78
CA PHE A 176 6.39 -5.77 -20.34
C PHE A 176 7.85 -5.90 -19.90
N LEU A 177 8.17 -6.70 -18.86
CA LEU A 177 9.56 -6.95 -18.48
C LEU A 177 10.24 -7.89 -19.48
N ASP A 178 11.55 -7.71 -19.68
CA ASP A 178 12.36 -8.72 -20.37
C ASP A 178 12.26 -10.04 -19.61
N SER A 179 12.18 -11.16 -20.34
CA SER A 179 12.12 -12.51 -19.75
C SER A 179 13.28 -12.79 -18.81
N ASN A 180 14.46 -12.20 -19.05
CA ASN A 180 15.63 -12.33 -18.19
C ASN A 180 15.56 -11.46 -16.93
N SER A 181 14.69 -10.45 -16.92
CA SER A 181 14.51 -9.49 -15.83
C SER A 181 13.37 -9.88 -14.87
N ILE A 182 12.57 -10.91 -15.21
CA ILE A 182 11.51 -11.42 -14.33
C ILE A 182 12.14 -12.27 -13.20
N PRO A 183 11.93 -11.90 -11.92
CA PRO A 183 12.47 -12.67 -10.79
C PRO A 183 11.91 -14.09 -10.68
N ALA A 184 12.72 -15.04 -10.22
CA ALA A 184 12.38 -16.47 -10.14
C ALA A 184 11.15 -16.81 -9.27
N HIS A 185 10.69 -15.87 -8.43
CA HIS A 185 9.53 -16.02 -7.54
C HIS A 185 8.49 -14.90 -7.70
N PHE A 186 8.42 -14.31 -8.89
CA PHE A 186 7.60 -13.13 -9.17
C PHE A 186 6.12 -13.27 -8.74
N TRP A 187 5.55 -14.47 -8.91
CA TRP A 187 4.18 -14.78 -8.49
C TRP A 187 4.06 -15.68 -7.26
N SER A 188 5.13 -16.38 -6.87
CA SER A 188 5.09 -17.43 -5.84
C SER A 188 4.56 -16.93 -4.50
N TYR A 189 4.95 -15.70 -4.12
CA TYR A 189 4.57 -15.09 -2.84
C TYR A 189 3.52 -14.00 -2.97
N HIS A 190 2.89 -13.84 -4.14
CA HIS A 190 1.97 -12.75 -4.39
C HIS A 190 0.76 -12.76 -3.43
N TYR A 191 0.36 -13.94 -2.94
CA TYR A 191 -0.73 -14.10 -1.98
C TYR A 191 -0.49 -13.35 -0.65
N ILE A 192 0.77 -13.09 -0.29
CA ILE A 192 1.13 -12.34 0.93
C ILE A 192 0.54 -10.93 0.88
N TYR A 193 0.51 -10.31 -0.31
CA TYR A 193 -0.04 -8.97 -0.53
C TYR A 193 -1.56 -8.92 -0.57
N TRP A 194 -2.23 -10.06 -0.40
CA TRP A 194 -3.66 -10.16 -0.20
C TRP A 194 -3.96 -10.54 1.25
N ALA A 195 -3.41 -11.67 1.68
CA ALA A 195 -3.65 -12.22 3.01
C ALA A 195 -3.12 -11.30 4.12
N GLY A 196 -1.89 -10.80 4.00
CA GLY A 196 -1.27 -9.92 4.99
C GLY A 196 -2.10 -8.65 5.20
N PRO A 197 -2.39 -7.87 4.14
CA PRO A 197 -3.21 -6.67 4.25
C PRO A 197 -4.61 -6.92 4.83
N PHE A 198 -5.31 -7.98 4.40
CA PHE A 198 -6.63 -8.29 4.97
C PHE A 198 -6.57 -8.76 6.42
N MET A 199 -5.52 -9.48 6.82
CA MET A 199 -5.29 -9.83 8.23
C MET A 199 -5.08 -8.57 9.08
N GLY A 200 -4.16 -7.68 8.67
CA GLY A 200 -3.88 -6.43 9.37
C GLY A 200 -5.11 -5.52 9.49
N ALA A 201 -5.81 -5.32 8.38
CA ALA A 201 -7.04 -4.54 8.32
C ALA A 201 -8.13 -5.11 9.25
N SER A 202 -8.28 -6.44 9.30
CA SER A 202 -9.28 -7.08 10.16
C SER A 202 -8.93 -6.95 11.64
N VAL A 203 -7.65 -7.07 12.01
CA VAL A 203 -7.19 -6.80 13.39
C VAL A 203 -7.47 -5.34 13.78
N ALA A 204 -7.20 -4.38 12.89
CA ALA A 204 -7.50 -2.97 13.13
C ALA A 204 -9.00 -2.74 13.39
N VAL A 205 -9.87 -3.37 12.60
CA VAL A 205 -11.33 -3.31 12.79
C VAL A 205 -11.74 -3.91 14.14
N VAL A 206 -11.19 -5.06 14.53
CA VAL A 206 -11.53 -5.70 15.81
C VAL A 206 -11.15 -4.80 16.98
N ILE A 207 -9.92 -4.27 17.00
CA ILE A 207 -9.46 -3.36 18.06
C ILE A 207 -10.34 -2.10 18.10
N TYR A 208 -10.58 -1.49 16.94
CA TYR A 208 -11.42 -0.31 16.83
C TYR A 208 -12.84 -0.55 17.39
N ARG A 209 -13.50 -1.64 16.99
CA ARG A 209 -14.88 -1.93 17.40
C ARG A 209 -15.01 -2.34 18.85
N LEU A 210 -13.98 -2.92 19.45
CA LEU A 210 -14.02 -3.36 20.85
C LEU A 210 -13.67 -2.25 21.84
N PHE A 211 -12.82 -1.29 21.46
CA PHE A 211 -12.21 -0.37 22.43
C PHE A 211 -12.22 1.11 22.04
N GLU A 212 -12.30 1.47 20.75
CA GLU A 212 -11.93 2.82 20.30
C GLU A 212 -12.99 3.54 19.47
N ALA A 213 -14.09 2.86 19.14
CA ALA A 213 -15.21 3.46 18.45
C ALA A 213 -15.71 4.67 19.23
N ARG A 214 -16.04 5.77 18.54
CA ARG A 214 -16.41 7.05 19.15
C ARG A 214 -17.52 6.95 20.20
N GLN A 215 -18.41 5.97 20.08
CA GLN A 215 -19.49 5.72 21.04
C GLN A 215 -18.97 5.24 22.41
N ASP A 216 -17.80 4.60 22.41
CA ASP A 216 -17.19 3.94 23.57
C ASP A 216 -16.04 4.78 24.17
N ARG A 217 -15.69 5.92 23.57
CA ARG A 217 -14.59 6.78 24.05
C ARG A 217 -14.96 7.49 25.35
N LEU A 218 -14.09 7.37 26.35
CA LEU A 218 -14.22 8.06 27.65
C LEU A 218 -14.02 9.58 27.54
N LEU A 219 -13.17 10.03 26.61
CA LEU A 219 -12.87 11.44 26.36
C LEU A 219 -13.53 11.87 25.04
N ARG A 220 -14.32 12.95 25.08
CA ARG A 220 -15.07 13.48 23.92
C ARG A 220 -14.38 14.68 23.30
#